data_AF-A0A962STQ9-F1
#
_entry.id   AF-A0A962STQ9-F1
#
_cell.length_a   1.000
_cell.length_b   1.000
_cell.length_c   1.000
_cell.angle_alpha   90.00
_cell.angle_beta   90.00
_cell.angle_gamma   90.00
#
_symmetry.space_group_name_H-M   'P 1'
#
loop_
_entity.id
_entity.type
_entity.pdbx_description
1 polymer ?
#
loop_
_entity_poly.entity_id
_entity_poly.type
_entity_poly.pdbx_seq_one_letter_code
_entity_poly.pdbx_strand_id
1 'polypeptide(L)'
;MIEQAFRRLKGRTLSLTPLFLQTETRVVGLIRLLSLALRLLVLVEFVVRRQLAHTDGHVAGLYPGQATRATATPTAELILRAFRGISLTVVAIAGQIRTLLSPLSRLQQRLLELLGAPTYLYERLIEHFQEPAFDLSEP
;
A
#
# COMPACT_ATOMS: atom_id res chain seq x y z
N MET A 1 -0.58 7.72 22.04
CA MET A 1 -0.51 6.97 20.75
C MET A 1 -1.15 7.72 19.57
N ILE A 2 -2.30 8.37 19.72
CA ILE A 2 -2.99 9.10 18.62
C ILE A 2 -2.13 10.25 18.07
N GLU A 3 -1.53 11.06 18.94
CA GLU A 3 -0.75 12.23 18.54
C GLU A 3 0.45 11.87 17.65
N GLN A 4 1.19 10.82 18.00
CA GLN A 4 2.35 10.37 17.21
C GLN A 4 1.94 9.81 15.85
N ALA A 5 0.77 9.21 15.74
CA ALA A 5 0.26 8.67 14.50
C ALA A 5 -0.32 9.77 13.57
N PHE A 6 -0.96 10.80 14.13
CA PHE A 6 -1.27 12.03 13.40
C PHE A 6 -0.02 12.79 12.97
N ARG A 7 1.03 12.81 13.80
CA ARG A 7 2.33 13.39 13.45
C ARG A 7 2.98 12.63 12.28
N ARG A 8 2.89 11.30 12.25
CA ARG A 8 3.33 10.45 11.11
C ARG A 8 2.55 10.76 9.83
N LEU A 9 1.23 10.92 9.93
CA LEU A 9 0.37 11.24 8.79
C LEU A 9 0.62 12.66 8.25
N LYS A 10 0.90 13.63 9.12
CA LYS A 10 1.25 15.01 8.74
C LYS A 10 2.68 15.15 8.20
N GLY A 11 3.65 14.41 8.75
CA GLY A 11 5.08 14.69 8.59
C GLY A 11 5.76 14.21 7.30
N ARG A 12 5.07 13.56 6.35
CA ARG A 12 5.73 12.99 5.15
C ARG A 12 5.24 13.47 3.78
N THR A 13 3.98 13.91 3.66
CA THR A 13 3.43 14.30 2.33
C THR A 13 2.23 15.23 2.45
N LEU A 14 1.78 15.54 3.66
CA LEU A 14 0.97 16.73 3.88
C LEU A 14 1.96 17.88 4.08
N SER A 15 2.72 18.20 3.02
CA SER A 15 2.86 19.62 2.73
C SER A 15 1.43 20.09 2.60
N LEU A 16 0.89 20.55 3.73
CA LEU A 16 -0.07 21.62 3.75
C LEU A 16 0.67 22.84 3.17
N THR A 17 1.16 22.75 1.92
CA THR A 17 0.97 23.82 0.95
C THR A 17 -0.43 24.28 1.25
N PRO A 18 -0.65 25.55 1.63
CA PRO A 18 -1.92 25.97 2.19
C PRO A 18 -2.97 25.59 1.16
N LEU A 19 -3.59 24.43 1.36
CA LEU A 19 -4.86 24.09 0.81
C LEU A 19 -5.67 25.13 1.54
N PHE A 20 -5.93 26.21 0.82
CA PHE A 20 -6.86 27.25 1.15
C PHE A 20 -8.22 26.56 1.34
N LEU A 21 -8.36 25.79 2.42
CA LEU A 21 -9.59 25.27 2.94
C LEU A 21 -10.23 26.49 3.61
N GLN A 22 -10.61 27.46 2.80
CA GLN A 22 -11.28 28.70 3.19
C GLN A 22 -12.68 28.44 3.75
N THR A 23 -13.08 27.18 3.91
CA THR A 23 -14.39 26.76 4.38
C THR A 23 -14.22 25.67 5.43
N GLU A 24 -14.86 25.83 6.59
CA GLU A 24 -14.83 24.90 7.72
C GLU A 24 -15.19 23.46 7.32
N THR A 25 -16.09 23.30 6.35
CA THR A 25 -16.50 21.99 5.80
C THR A 25 -15.33 21.19 5.23
N ARG A 26 -14.39 21.85 4.54
CA ARG A 26 -13.22 21.19 3.97
C ARG A 26 -12.21 20.78 5.04
N VAL A 27 -12.07 21.56 6.11
CA VAL A 27 -11.23 21.20 7.28
C VAL A 27 -11.80 19.98 7.98
N VAL A 28 -13.11 19.96 8.24
CA VAL A 28 -13.80 18.80 8.83
C VAL A 28 -13.65 17.57 7.93
N GLY A 29 -13.81 17.73 6.62
CA GLY A 29 -13.60 16.67 5.63
C GLY A 29 -12.19 16.10 5.68
N LEU A 30 -11.17 16.95 5.69
CA LEU A 30 -9.78 16.53 5.82
C LEU A 30 -9.54 15.77 7.12
N ILE A 31 -10.01 16.26 8.27
CA ILE A 31 -9.84 15.57 9.55
C ILE A 31 -10.48 14.18 9.54
N ARG A 32 -11.66 14.03 8.92
CA ARG A 32 -12.32 12.72 8.77
C ARG A 32 -11.49 11.77 7.89
N LEU A 33 -10.99 12.25 6.75
CA LEU A 33 -10.11 11.45 5.88
C LEU A 33 -8.82 11.04 6.59
N LEU A 34 -8.18 11.96 7.30
CA LEU A 34 -6.98 11.68 8.08
C LEU A 34 -7.23 10.66 9.19
N SER A 35 -8.38 10.76 9.86
CA SER A 35 -8.79 9.80 10.88
C SER A 35 -9.04 8.41 10.29
N LEU A 36 -9.63 8.32 9.09
CA LEU A 36 -9.84 7.06 8.39
C LEU A 36 -8.52 6.43 7.94
N ALA A 37 -7.63 7.23 7.33
CA ALA A 37 -6.29 6.78 6.94
C ALA A 37 -5.51 6.25 8.15
N LEU A 38 -5.59 6.95 9.29
CA LEU A 38 -4.96 6.50 10.52
C LEU A 38 -5.53 5.16 11.01
N ARG A 39 -6.85 4.99 11.01
CA ARG A 39 -7.49 3.71 11.38
C ARG A 39 -7.02 2.57 10.48
N LEU A 40 -6.88 2.84 9.18
CA LEU A 40 -6.35 1.85 8.23
C LEU A 40 -4.89 1.47 8.57
N LEU A 41 -4.02 2.44 8.84
CA LEU A 41 -2.63 2.16 9.24
C LEU A 41 -2.56 1.33 10.52
N VAL A 42 -3.36 1.67 11.53
CA VAL A 42 -3.42 0.90 12.78
C VAL A 42 -3.95 -0.51 12.53
N LEU A 43 -4.96 -0.68 11.67
CA LEU A 43 -5.50 -1.98 11.33
C LEU A 43 -4.45 -2.87 10.63
N VAL A 44 -3.72 -2.32 9.67
CA VAL A 44 -2.62 -3.02 8.98
C VAL A 44 -1.54 -3.46 9.96
N GLU A 45 -1.11 -2.57 10.86
CA GLU A 45 -0.14 -2.91 11.92
C GLU A 45 -0.69 -4.01 12.83
N PHE A 46 -1.95 -3.90 13.25
CA PHE A 46 -2.58 -4.84 14.16
C PHE A 46 -2.68 -6.25 13.55
N VAL A 47 -3.17 -6.38 12.32
CA VAL A 47 -3.34 -7.67 11.65
C VAL A 47 -1.99 -8.38 11.52
N VAL A 48 -0.97 -7.70 10.98
CA VAL A 48 0.34 -8.31 10.76
C VAL A 48 1.02 -8.67 12.08
N ARG A 49 1.00 -7.77 13.08
CA ARG A 49 1.62 -8.05 14.39
C ARG A 49 0.93 -9.18 15.13
N ARG A 50 -0.40 -9.26 15.04
CA ARG A 50 -1.17 -10.35 15.63
C ARG A 50 -0.77 -11.69 15.01
N GLN A 51 -0.69 -11.76 13.68
CA GLN A 51 -0.25 -12.99 13.02
C GLN A 51 1.19 -13.38 13.39
N LEU A 52 2.10 -12.41 13.43
CA LEU A 52 3.49 -12.67 13.84
C LEU A 52 3.57 -13.16 15.29
N ALA A 53 2.80 -12.57 16.21
CA ALA A 53 2.75 -13.01 17.61
C ALA A 53 2.18 -14.43 17.75
N HIS A 54 1.21 -14.83 16.91
CA HIS A 54 0.68 -16.20 16.92
C HIS A 54 1.69 -17.25 16.46
N THR A 55 2.69 -16.86 15.67
CA THR A 55 3.71 -17.78 15.11
C THR A 55 5.10 -17.58 15.72
N ASP A 56 5.23 -16.76 16.78
CA ASP A 56 6.53 -16.26 17.31
C ASP A 56 7.47 -15.77 16.18
N GLY A 57 6.88 -15.17 15.15
CA GLY A 57 7.48 -14.91 13.86
C GLY A 57 8.10 -13.53 13.75
N HIS A 58 9.05 -13.40 12.82
CA HIS A 58 9.66 -12.12 12.46
C HIS A 58 9.65 -11.93 10.94
N VAL A 59 9.60 -10.68 10.49
CA VAL A 59 9.72 -10.34 9.06
C VAL A 59 11.02 -9.60 8.82
N ALA A 60 11.84 -10.13 7.91
CA ALA A 60 13.06 -9.49 7.42
C ALA A 60 12.81 -8.78 6.07
N GLY A 61 13.74 -7.92 5.65
CA GLY A 61 13.68 -7.27 4.33
C GLY A 61 12.81 -6.01 4.24
N LEU A 62 12.21 -5.56 5.34
CA LEU A 62 11.37 -4.35 5.37
C LEU A 62 12.17 -3.04 5.33
N TYR A 63 13.44 -3.07 5.70
CA TYR A 63 14.30 -1.89 5.79
C TYR A 63 15.17 -1.77 4.53
N PRO A 64 15.04 -0.69 3.74
CA PRO A 64 15.89 -0.47 2.57
C PRO A 64 17.37 -0.50 2.94
N GLY A 65 18.18 -1.29 2.22
CA GLY A 65 19.60 -1.46 2.48
C GLY A 65 19.94 -2.34 3.70
N GLN A 66 18.96 -2.89 4.42
CA GLN A 66 19.15 -3.76 5.58
C GLN A 66 18.31 -5.03 5.45
N ALA A 67 18.63 -5.86 4.45
CA ALA A 67 17.83 -7.04 4.10
C ALA A 67 17.71 -8.07 5.24
N THR A 68 18.73 -8.19 6.09
CA THR A 68 18.77 -9.15 7.20
C THR A 68 18.04 -8.66 8.45
N ARG A 69 17.71 -7.36 8.54
CA ARG A 69 17.05 -6.81 9.72
C ARG A 69 15.62 -7.32 9.81
N ALA A 70 15.37 -8.13 10.83
CA ALA A 70 14.07 -8.68 11.14
C ALA A 70 13.33 -7.87 12.21
N THR A 71 12.00 -7.89 12.19
CA THR A 71 11.16 -7.27 13.22
C THR A 71 9.86 -8.05 13.43
N ALA A 72 9.43 -8.17 14.69
CA ALA A 72 8.12 -8.70 15.07
C ALA A 72 7.03 -7.61 15.11
N THR A 73 7.43 -6.33 15.11
CA THR A 73 6.53 -5.18 15.25
C THR A 73 6.65 -4.20 14.09
N PRO A 74 6.44 -4.64 12.83
CA PRO A 74 6.54 -3.75 11.68
C PRO A 74 5.48 -2.63 11.75
N THR A 75 5.79 -1.49 11.13
CA THR A 75 4.82 -0.40 10.93
C THR A 75 4.10 -0.55 9.60
N ALA A 76 2.89 0.00 9.48
CA ALA A 76 2.12 -0.08 8.25
C ALA A 76 2.87 0.58 7.08
N GLU A 77 3.59 1.68 7.31
CA GLU A 77 4.36 2.37 6.29
C GLU A 77 5.53 1.52 5.77
N LEU A 78 6.16 0.70 6.61
CA LEU A 78 7.19 -0.24 6.16
C LEU A 78 6.57 -1.37 5.33
N ILE A 79 5.44 -1.92 5.80
CA ILE A 79 4.68 -2.95 5.08
C ILE A 79 4.26 -2.41 3.70
N LEU A 80 3.58 -1.27 3.65
CA LEU A 80 3.11 -0.63 2.41
C LEU A 80 4.27 -0.24 1.49
N ARG A 81 5.41 0.20 2.05
CA ARG A 81 6.60 0.52 1.26
C ARG A 81 7.16 -0.71 0.54
N ALA A 82 7.03 -1.91 1.10
CA ALA A 82 7.49 -3.14 0.46
C ALA A 82 6.70 -3.49 -0.82
N PHE A 83 5.49 -2.96 -0.98
CA PHE A 83 4.68 -3.12 -2.19
C PHE A 83 4.96 -2.06 -3.27
N ARG A 84 5.92 -1.16 -3.05
CA ARG A 84 6.39 -0.25 -4.12
C ARG A 84 7.04 -1.06 -5.26
N GLY A 85 6.89 -0.56 -6.48
CA GLY A 85 7.44 -1.22 -7.67
C GLY A 85 6.55 -2.32 -8.26
N ILE A 86 5.35 -2.49 -7.72
CA ILE A 86 4.28 -3.27 -8.35
C ILE A 86 3.58 -2.40 -9.39
N SER A 87 3.46 -2.90 -10.62
CA SER A 87 2.70 -2.26 -11.69
C SER A 87 1.84 -3.29 -12.43
N LEU A 88 0.67 -2.85 -12.87
CA LEU A 88 -0.15 -3.51 -13.86
C LEU A 88 -0.18 -2.60 -15.10
N THR A 89 0.22 -3.14 -16.24
CA THR A 89 0.27 -2.40 -17.51
C THR A 89 -0.57 -3.13 -18.53
N VAL A 90 -1.54 -2.46 -19.13
CA VAL A 90 -2.35 -2.98 -20.25
C VAL A 90 -1.91 -2.25 -21.52
N VAL A 91 -1.46 -2.99 -22.53
CA VAL A 91 -0.99 -2.43 -23.80
C VAL A 91 -1.64 -3.15 -24.97
N ALA A 92 -1.95 -2.41 -26.04
CA ALA A 92 -2.36 -2.97 -27.32
C ALA A 92 -1.14 -3.09 -28.24
N ILE A 93 -0.82 -4.31 -28.68
CA ILE A 93 0.29 -4.58 -29.60
C ILE A 93 -0.28 -5.36 -30.79
N ALA A 94 -0.14 -4.79 -32.00
CA ALA A 94 -0.63 -5.39 -33.25
C ALA A 94 -2.11 -5.82 -33.19
N GLY A 95 -2.97 -5.00 -32.57
CA GLY A 95 -4.41 -5.29 -32.40
C GLY A 95 -4.74 -6.30 -31.30
N GLN A 96 -3.75 -6.79 -30.55
CA GLN A 96 -3.96 -7.69 -29.41
C GLN A 96 -3.71 -6.95 -28.10
N ILE A 97 -4.64 -7.06 -27.15
CA ILE A 97 -4.46 -6.55 -25.79
C ILE A 97 -3.58 -7.52 -25.01
N ARG A 98 -2.56 -6.97 -24.35
CA ARG A 98 -1.68 -7.70 -23.43
C ARG A 98 -1.63 -6.99 -22.08
N THR A 99 -1.81 -7.76 -21.02
CA THR A 99 -1.72 -7.27 -19.65
C THR A 99 -0.47 -7.85 -19.00
N LEU A 100 0.38 -6.97 -18.47
CA LEU A 100 1.62 -7.29 -17.78
C LEU A 100 1.49 -6.92 -16.31
N LEU A 101 1.72 -7.89 -15.44
CA LEU A 101 1.70 -7.70 -13.99
C LEU A 101 3.08 -8.00 -13.42
N SER A 102 3.61 -7.12 -12.58
CA SER A 102 4.88 -7.38 -11.89
C SER A 102 4.76 -8.63 -11.00
N PRO A 103 5.68 -9.59 -11.03
CA PRO A 103 5.63 -10.74 -10.13
C PRO A 103 5.85 -10.29 -8.67
N LEU A 104 5.17 -10.95 -7.74
CA LEU A 104 5.38 -10.70 -6.31
C LEU A 104 6.73 -11.29 -5.85
N SER A 105 7.55 -10.47 -5.19
CA SER A 105 8.72 -10.95 -4.47
C SER A 105 8.33 -11.83 -3.27
N ARG A 106 9.26 -12.67 -2.78
CA ARG A 106 9.05 -13.50 -1.57
C ARG A 106 8.60 -12.67 -0.36
N LEU A 107 9.14 -11.46 -0.20
CA LEU A 107 8.74 -10.54 0.87
C LEU A 107 7.28 -10.10 0.69
N GLN A 108 6.88 -9.69 -0.52
CA GLN A 108 5.51 -9.25 -0.80
C GLN A 108 4.50 -10.39 -0.61
N GLN A 109 4.83 -11.61 -1.06
CA GLN A 109 4.00 -12.81 -0.82
C GLN A 109 3.82 -13.05 0.67
N ARG A 110 4.93 -13.05 1.44
CA ARG A 110 4.87 -13.22 2.89
C ARG A 110 4.06 -12.14 3.58
N LEU A 111 4.15 -10.89 3.13
CA LEU A 111 3.35 -9.79 3.68
C LEU A 111 1.86 -9.94 3.34
N LEU A 112 1.50 -10.43 2.16
CA LEU A 112 0.11 -10.74 1.81
C LEU A 112 -0.46 -11.84 2.70
N GLU A 113 0.29 -12.93 2.92
CA GLU A 113 -0.09 -13.99 3.87
C GLU A 113 -0.36 -13.42 5.26
N LEU A 114 0.56 -12.58 5.77
CA LEU A 114 0.43 -11.94 7.08
C LEU A 114 -0.74 -10.97 7.19
N LEU A 115 -1.18 -10.40 6.05
CA LEU A 115 -2.37 -9.57 5.95
C LEU A 115 -3.66 -10.41 5.82
N GLY A 116 -3.55 -11.73 5.70
CA GLY A 116 -4.67 -12.63 5.44
C GLY A 116 -5.20 -12.52 4.00
N ALA A 117 -4.39 -12.01 3.07
CA ALA A 117 -4.72 -11.88 1.67
C ALA A 117 -4.05 -13.01 0.87
N PRO A 118 -4.81 -13.91 0.23
CA PRO A 118 -4.22 -14.93 -0.64
C PRO A 118 -3.48 -14.31 -1.83
N THR A 119 -2.29 -14.83 -2.14
CA THR A 119 -1.46 -14.37 -3.26
C THR A 119 -2.12 -14.51 -4.62
N TYR A 120 -2.97 -15.53 -4.82
CA TYR A 120 -3.71 -15.72 -6.08
C TYR A 120 -4.64 -14.53 -6.40
N LEU A 121 -5.10 -13.77 -5.40
CA LEU A 121 -5.93 -12.59 -5.65
C LEU A 121 -5.17 -11.52 -6.45
N TYR A 122 -3.87 -11.42 -6.23
CA TYR A 122 -3.01 -10.52 -6.98
C TYR A 122 -2.83 -11.01 -8.43
N GLU A 123 -2.57 -12.31 -8.63
CA GLU A 123 -2.39 -12.89 -9.96
C GLU A 123 -3.65 -12.77 -10.83
N ARG A 124 -4.82 -12.93 -10.20
CA ARG A 124 -6.12 -12.76 -10.85
C ARG A 124 -6.45 -11.33 -11.24
N LEU A 125 -5.66 -10.33 -10.85
CA LEU A 125 -5.86 -8.95 -11.33
C LEU A 125 -5.79 -8.89 -12.86
N ILE A 126 -4.94 -9.70 -13.49
CA ILE A 126 -4.83 -9.76 -14.96
C ILE A 126 -6.17 -10.06 -15.63
N GLU A 127 -7.01 -10.89 -15.01
CA GLU A 127 -8.33 -11.28 -15.54
C GLU A 127 -9.32 -10.11 -15.57
N HIS A 128 -9.15 -9.11 -14.68
CA HIS A 128 -10.11 -8.03 -14.48
C HIS A 128 -9.70 -6.74 -15.21
N PHE A 129 -8.45 -6.63 -15.65
CA PHE A 129 -7.92 -5.47 -16.37
C PHE A 129 -7.58 -5.86 -17.81
N GLN A 130 -8.65 -5.97 -18.62
CA GLN A 130 -8.56 -6.32 -20.05
C GLN A 130 -8.77 -5.12 -20.98
N GLU A 131 -9.04 -3.93 -20.46
CA GLU A 131 -9.18 -2.72 -21.24
C GLU A 131 -7.92 -1.85 -21.06
N PRO A 132 -7.31 -1.35 -22.15
CA PRO A 132 -6.26 -0.35 -22.03
C PRO A 132 -6.82 0.89 -21.35
N ALA A 133 -6.23 1.26 -20.22
CA ALA A 133 -6.55 2.52 -19.57
C ALA A 133 -6.06 3.65 -20.49
N PHE A 134 -7.01 4.30 -21.14
CA PHE A 134 -6.85 5.37 -22.13
C PHE A 134 -6.42 4.89 -23.52
N ASP A 135 -7.29 5.19 -24.48
CA ASP A 135 -6.94 5.29 -25.89
C ASP A 135 -5.94 6.46 -26.02
N LEU A 136 -4.63 6.16 -26.02
CA LEU A 136 -3.59 7.12 -26.39
C LEU A 136 -3.52 7.30 -27.92
N SER A 137 -4.52 6.80 -28.63
CA SER A 137 -4.79 7.12 -30.02
C SER A 137 -5.71 8.33 -30.05
N GLU A 138 -5.14 9.53 -30.16
CA GLU A 138 -5.69 10.59 -31.00
C GLU A 138 -4.56 11.63 -31.27
N PRO A 139 -4.64 12.33 -32.42
CA PRO A 139 -3.53 12.58 -33.36
C PRO A 139 -2.61 13.77 -33.06
#